data_AF-A0A7C6RUJ5-F1
#
_entry.id   AF-A0A7C6RUJ5-F1
#
_cell.length_a   1.000
_cell.length_b   1.000
_cell.length_c   1.000
_cell.angle_alpha   90.00
_cell.angle_beta   90.00
_cell.angle_gamma   90.00
#
_symmetry.space_group_name_H-M   'P 1'
#
loop_
_entity.id
_entity.type
_entity.pdbx_description
1 polymer ?
#
loop_
_entity_poly.entity_id
_entity_poly.type
_entity_poly.pdbx_seq_one_letter_code
_entity_poly.pdbx_strand_id
1 'polypeptide(L)'
;MAHNHGHGDHDHDHDHEHEFDEVDIIEDEEGNEYEVVDFEFEGRLYAVLFPLDDPEESGILVRREIDDAGQEVLTDIEDEDEFERVVAFLEAAEEEGEEE
;
A
#
# COMPACT_ATOMS: atom_id res chain seq x y z
N MET A 1 -6.46 -49.86 13.43
CA MET A 1 -7.08 -48.85 14.32
C MET A 1 -6.16 -47.64 14.33
N ALA A 2 -6.73 -46.49 13.96
CA ALA A 2 -6.21 -45.12 14.07
C ALA A 2 -4.84 -44.80 13.42
N HIS A 3 -4.88 -44.32 12.18
CA HIS A 3 -3.89 -43.35 11.70
C HIS A 3 -4.45 -41.96 12.04
N ASN A 4 -3.86 -41.28 13.03
CA ASN A 4 -4.19 -39.88 13.34
C ASN A 4 -3.09 -39.00 12.75
N HIS A 5 -3.26 -38.63 11.48
CA HIS A 5 -2.49 -37.58 10.82
C HIS A 5 -3.28 -36.29 10.97
N GLY A 6 -2.72 -35.31 11.66
CA GLY A 6 -3.28 -33.96 11.81
C GLY A 6 -2.19 -32.94 11.51
N HIS A 7 -1.65 -33.00 10.29
CA HIS A 7 -0.95 -31.87 9.69
C HIS A 7 -2.02 -30.84 9.34
N GLY A 8 -2.04 -29.72 10.07
CA GLY A 8 -2.66 -28.49 9.61
C GLY A 8 -1.52 -27.57 9.17
N ASP A 9 -0.89 -27.93 8.06
CA ASP A 9 -0.21 -26.97 7.20
C ASP A 9 -1.26 -25.90 6.87
N HIS A 10 -1.03 -24.69 7.38
CA HIS A 10 -1.72 -23.52 6.84
C HIS A 10 -0.76 -22.96 5.80
N ASP A 11 -0.81 -23.57 4.60
CA ASP A 11 -0.26 -23.00 3.38
C ASP A 11 -0.82 -21.58 3.23
N HIS A 12 0.01 -20.56 3.48
CA HIS A 12 -0.21 -19.23 2.94
C HIS A 12 0.10 -19.31 1.45
N ASP A 13 -0.90 -19.72 0.68
CA ASP A 13 -0.91 -19.68 -0.78
C ASP A 13 -1.11 -18.21 -1.21
N HIS A 14 -0.04 -17.42 -1.16
CA HIS A 14 0.05 -16.15 -1.90
C HIS A 14 0.62 -16.48 -3.29
N ASP A 15 -0.22 -17.08 -4.13
CA ASP A 15 0.06 -17.24 -5.56
C ASP A 15 -0.11 -15.87 -6.25
N HIS A 16 0.91 -15.02 -6.17
CA HIS A 16 1.01 -13.83 -7.03
C HIS A 16 1.75 -14.21 -8.32
N GLU A 17 1.01 -14.73 -9.30
CA GLU A 17 1.51 -14.87 -10.68
C GLU A 17 1.62 -13.46 -11.30
N HIS A 18 2.82 -12.87 -11.18
CA HIS A 18 3.19 -11.53 -11.69
C HIS A 18 3.13 -11.44 -13.24
N GLU A 19 2.22 -10.63 -13.78
CA GLU A 19 2.40 -9.97 -15.10
C GLU A 19 1.75 -8.57 -15.19
N PHE A 20 1.57 -7.87 -14.08
CA PHE A 20 1.20 -6.45 -14.08
C PHE A 20 2.02 -5.77 -12.98
N ASP A 21 2.38 -4.50 -13.16
CA ASP A 21 3.07 -3.60 -12.21
C ASP A 21 3.03 -4.13 -10.76
N GLU A 22 4.20 -4.27 -10.12
CA GLU A 22 4.30 -4.78 -8.74
C GLU A 22 3.62 -3.80 -7.78
N VAL A 23 2.32 -3.97 -7.62
CA VAL A 23 1.47 -3.26 -6.68
C VAL A 23 1.45 -4.07 -5.39
N ASP A 24 1.92 -3.48 -4.30
CA ASP A 24 1.87 -4.08 -2.97
C ASP A 24 0.44 -4.01 -2.43
N ILE A 25 -0.12 -5.13 -1.96
CA ILE A 25 -1.42 -5.16 -1.27
C ILE A 25 -1.18 -5.47 0.20
N ILE A 26 -1.75 -4.65 1.09
CA ILE A 26 -1.70 -4.87 2.54
C ILE A 26 -3.09 -5.16 3.09
N GLU A 27 -3.16 -6.02 4.09
CA GLU A 27 -4.39 -6.32 4.83
C GLU A 27 -4.28 -5.72 6.25
N ASP A 28 -5.31 -4.99 6.68
CA ASP A 28 -5.40 -4.48 8.06
C ASP A 28 -5.89 -5.58 9.05
N GLU A 29 -5.80 -5.34 10.36
CA GLU A 29 -6.25 -6.27 11.41
C GLU A 29 -7.74 -6.65 11.30
N GLU A 30 -8.55 -5.83 10.64
CA GLU A 30 -9.97 -6.10 10.36
C GLU A 30 -10.22 -6.97 9.12
N GLY A 31 -9.18 -7.27 8.32
CA GLY A 31 -9.27 -8.02 7.06
C GLY A 31 -9.62 -7.15 5.84
N ASN A 32 -9.45 -5.84 5.94
CA ASN A 32 -9.64 -4.91 4.82
C ASN A 32 -8.36 -4.86 3.99
N GLU A 33 -8.47 -5.08 2.68
CA GLU A 33 -7.36 -5.06 1.74
C GLU A 33 -7.18 -3.64 1.17
N TYR A 34 -5.94 -3.17 1.14
CA TYR A 34 -5.56 -1.88 0.58
C TYR A 34 -4.43 -2.08 -0.42
N GLU A 35 -4.60 -1.50 -1.60
CA GLU A 35 -3.57 -1.34 -2.59
C GLU A 35 -2.62 -0.20 -2.19
N VAL A 36 -1.32 -0.48 -2.18
CA VAL A 36 -0.27 0.45 -1.76
C VAL A 36 0.52 0.88 -2.99
N VAL A 37 0.46 2.17 -3.30
CA VAL A 37 1.23 2.78 -4.38
C VAL A 37 2.31 3.67 -3.78
N ASP A 38 3.58 3.26 -3.88
CA ASP A 38 4.70 4.07 -3.40
C ASP A 38 5.30 4.99 -4.47
N PHE A 39 5.78 6.14 -4.00
CA PHE A 39 6.42 7.13 -4.85
C PHE A 39 7.41 7.97 -4.05
N GLU A 40 8.42 8.48 -4.75
CA GLU A 40 9.39 9.41 -4.18
C GLU A 40 8.97 10.85 -4.48
N PHE A 41 8.83 11.67 -3.43
CA PHE A 41 8.55 13.10 -3.55
C PHE A 41 9.51 13.90 -2.67
N GLU A 42 10.15 14.93 -3.23
CA GLU A 42 11.15 15.77 -2.55
C GLU A 42 12.28 14.98 -1.83
N GLY A 43 12.60 13.78 -2.30
CA GLY A 43 13.61 12.88 -1.69
C GLY A 43 13.13 12.14 -0.45
N ARG A 44 11.82 12.03 -0.25
CA ARG A 44 11.16 11.23 0.78
C ARG A 44 10.22 10.23 0.10
N LEU A 45 10.03 9.07 0.71
CA LEU A 45 9.11 8.05 0.22
C LEU A 45 7.73 8.27 0.83
N TYR A 46 6.72 8.22 -0.03
CA TYR A 46 5.32 8.30 0.33
C TYR A 46 4.59 7.10 -0.26
N ALA A 47 3.44 6.78 0.30
CA ALA A 47 2.57 5.74 -0.21
C ALA A 47 1.11 6.19 -0.13
N VAL A 48 0.31 5.81 -1.12
CA VAL A 48 -1.14 5.99 -1.09
C VAL A 48 -1.79 4.63 -0.93
N LEU A 49 -2.70 4.52 0.05
CA LEU A 49 -3.47 3.33 0.36
C LEU A 49 -4.85 3.45 -0.27
N PHE A 50 -5.10 2.70 -1.34
CA PHE A 50 -6.41 2.63 -1.98
C PHE A 50 -7.19 1.43 -1.45
N PRO A 51 -8.36 1.64 -0.83
CA PRO A 51 -9.20 0.53 -0.36
C PRO A 51 -9.71 -0.30 -1.54
N LEU A 52 -9.43 -1.62 -1.51
CA LEU A 52 -9.89 -2.54 -2.55
C LEU A 52 -11.34 -2.99 -2.33
N ASP A 53 -11.80 -3.02 -1.07
CA ASP A 53 -13.18 -3.40 -0.74
C ASP A 53 -14.20 -2.30 -1.12
N ASP A 54 -13.79 -1.03 -1.06
CA ASP A 54 -14.65 0.13 -1.35
C ASP A 54 -13.99 1.12 -2.33
N PRO A 55 -14.15 0.93 -3.65
CA PRO A 55 -13.49 1.74 -4.66
C PRO A 55 -14.04 3.17 -4.77
N GLU A 56 -15.10 3.52 -4.04
CA GLU A 56 -15.61 4.89 -3.94
C GLU A 56 -14.91 5.69 -2.82
N GLU A 57 -14.16 5.03 -1.94
CA GLU A 57 -13.40 5.67 -0.88
C GLU A 57 -12.09 6.26 -1.42
N SER A 58 -11.78 7.48 -0.97
CA SER A 58 -10.55 8.18 -1.38
C SER A 58 -9.33 7.51 -0.74
N GLY A 59 -8.26 7.36 -1.52
CA GLY A 59 -7.02 6.79 -1.02
C GLY A 59 -6.42 7.61 0.13
N ILE A 60 -5.76 6.92 1.07
CA ILE A 60 -5.14 7.53 2.24
C ILE A 60 -3.66 7.74 1.96
N LEU A 61 -3.23 9.00 1.93
CA LEU A 61 -1.83 9.36 1.73
C LEU A 61 -1.04 9.26 3.05
N VAL A 62 0.04 8.49 3.03
CA VAL A 62 0.94 8.27 4.16
C VAL A 62 2.40 8.43 3.74
N ARG A 63 3.28 8.69 4.70
CA ARG A 63 4.73 8.72 4.51
C ARG A 63 5.33 7.36 4.85
N ARG A 64 6.22 6.85 4.01
CA ARG A 64 6.98 5.62 4.27
C ARG A 64 8.36 5.98 4.79
N GLU A 65 8.69 5.49 5.98
CA GLU A 65 9.97 5.76 6.61
C GLU A 65 10.53 4.54 7.35
N ILE A 66 11.85 4.57 7.56
CA ILE A 66 12.57 3.51 8.25
C ILE A 66 12.71 3.91 9.72
N ASP A 67 12.12 3.14 10.62
CA ASP A 67 12.27 3.34 12.07
C ASP A 67 13.70 3.02 12.54
N ASP A 68 14.05 3.40 13.77
CA ASP A 68 15.33 3.07 14.43
C ASP A 68 15.66 1.56 14.42
N ALA A 69 14.65 0.69 14.30
CA ALA A 69 14.82 -0.76 14.16
C ALA A 69 15.21 -1.22 12.74
N GLY A 70 15.24 -0.33 11.75
CA GLY A 70 15.46 -0.67 10.34
C GLY A 70 14.23 -1.27 9.66
N GLN A 71 13.04 -1.03 10.20
CA GLN A 71 11.76 -1.53 9.67
C GLN A 71 11.03 -0.41 8.95
N GLU A 72 10.44 -0.73 7.80
CA GLU A 72 9.55 0.18 7.07
C GLU A 72 8.24 0.34 7.85
N VAL A 73 7.89 1.58 8.16
CA VAL A 73 6.65 1.97 8.80
C VAL A 73 5.96 3.03 7.96
N LEU A 74 4.63 2.94 7.90
CA LEU A 74 3.77 3.95 7.29
C LEU A 74 3.31 4.89 8.40
N THR A 75 3.53 6.19 8.22
CA THR A 75 3.20 7.24 9.19
C THR A 75 2.36 8.31 8.51
N ASP A 76 1.34 8.80 9.21
CA ASP A 76 0.47 9.86 8.71
C ASP A 76 1.22 11.21 8.55
N ILE A 77 0.76 12.06 7.64
CA ILE A 77 1.39 13.35 7.38
C ILE A 77 0.76 14.41 8.29
N GLU A 78 1.44 14.74 9.40
CA GLU A 78 0.94 15.74 10.37
C GLU A 78 0.97 17.18 9.84
N ASP A 79 1.74 17.44 8.78
CA ASP A 79 1.96 18.78 8.20
C ASP A 79 1.04 19.00 6.99
N GLU A 80 0.06 19.89 7.12
CA GLU A 80 -0.96 20.16 6.09
C GLU A 80 -0.33 20.69 4.79
N ASP A 81 0.67 21.58 4.90
CA ASP A 81 1.41 22.11 3.74
C ASP A 81 2.15 20.99 2.97
N GLU A 82 2.68 19.99 3.68
CA GLU A 82 3.32 18.81 3.07
C GLU A 82 2.27 17.95 2.35
N PHE A 83 1.17 17.63 3.02
CA PHE A 83 0.08 16.85 2.46
C PHE A 83 -0.48 17.47 1.17
N GLU A 84 -0.81 18.76 1.20
CA GLU A 84 -1.37 19.47 0.04
C GLU A 84 -0.41 19.45 -1.17
N ARG A 85 0.90 19.54 -0.94
CA ARG A 85 1.89 19.49 -2.04
C ARG A 85 1.99 18.11 -2.66
N VAL A 86 1.97 17.08 -1.83
CA VAL A 86 2.06 15.70 -2.29
C VAL A 86 0.79 15.33 -3.07
N VAL A 87 -0.38 15.70 -2.57
CA VAL A 87 -1.65 15.54 -3.29
C VAL A 87 -1.62 16.28 -4.62
N ALA A 88 -1.19 17.54 -4.63
CA ALA A 88 -1.10 18.31 -5.87
C ALA A 88 -0.12 17.68 -6.88
N PHE A 89 0.95 17.03 -6.40
CA PHE A 89 1.87 16.28 -7.25
C PHE A 89 1.21 15.02 -7.85
N LEU A 90 0.44 14.27 -7.04
CA LEU A 90 -0.29 13.10 -7.51
C LEU A 90 -1.37 13.47 -8.53
N GLU A 91 -2.17 14.50 -8.26
CA GLU A 91 -3.18 15.00 -9.21
C GLU A 91 -2.54 15.46 -10.53
N ALA A 92 -1.39 16.14 -10.45
CA ALA A 92 -0.65 16.53 -11.64
C ALA A 92 -0.08 15.33 -12.40
N ALA A 93 0.45 14.32 -11.69
CA ALA A 93 1.00 13.11 -12.30
C ALA A 93 -0.09 12.26 -12.98
N GLU A 94 -1.31 12.25 -12.42
CA GLU A 94 -2.48 11.61 -13.02
C GLU A 94 -2.91 12.32 -14.30
N GLU A 95 -2.98 13.66 -14.29
CA GLU A 95 -3.38 14.46 -15.46
C GLU A 95 -2.35 14.38 -16.61
N GLU A 96 -1.05 14.26 -16.30
CA GLU A 96 0.00 14.08 -17.32
C GLU A 96 0.03 12.67 -17.97
N GLY A 97 -0.77 11.72 -17.45
CA GLY A 97 -0.97 10.39 -18.04
C GLY A 97 -1.96 10.34 -19.22
N GLU A 98 -2.68 11.44 -19.49
CA GLU A 98 -3.76 11.51 -20.48
C GLU A 98 -3.40 12.29 -21.77
N GLU A 99 -2.15 12.19 -22.26
CA GLU A 99 -1.81 12.74 -23.59
C GLU A 99 -1.42 11.63 -24.60
N GLU A 100 -2.42 11.00 -25.25
CA GLU A 100 -2.29 10.36 -26.58
C GLU A 100 -3.32 10.90 -27.60
#